data_AF-A0A7C6KJU8-F1
#
_entry.id   AF-A0A7C6KJU8-F1
#
_cell.length_a   1.000
_cell.length_b   1.000
_cell.length_c   1.000
_cell.angle_alpha   90.00
_cell.angle_beta   90.00
_cell.angle_gamma   90.00
#
_symmetry.space_group_name_H-M   'P 1'
#
loop_
_entity.id
_entity.type
_entity.pdbx_description
1 polymer ?
#
loop_
_entity_poly.entity_id
_entity_poly.type
_entity_poly.pdbx_seq_one_letter_code
_entity_poly.pdbx_strand_id
1 'polypeptide(L)' 'MPHVPVTQFELQHLRELIGAEQLAAKKAQQYAQQATNPQLKDMLQQIAARSTQAAQQLVGFLQ' A
#
# COMPACT_ATOMS: atom_id res chain seq x y z
N MET A 1 14.48 -15.34 -12.54
CA MET A 1 13.17 -15.98 -12.31
C MET A 1 12.38 -15.84 -13.60
N PRO A 2 11.74 -16.89 -14.13
CA PRO A 2 11.03 -16.81 -15.41
C PRO A 2 9.88 -15.79 -15.28
N HIS A 3 9.84 -14.82 -16.19
CA HIS A 3 8.77 -13.83 -16.28
C HIS A 3 7.51 -14.54 -16.77
N VAL A 4 6.63 -14.92 -15.85
CA VAL A 4 5.28 -15.35 -16.21
C VAL A 4 4.58 -14.10 -16.76
N PRO A 5 4.10 -14.10 -18.01
CA PRO A 5 3.42 -12.94 -18.56
C PRO A 5 2.15 -12.70 -17.73
N VAL A 6 2.11 -11.55 -17.06
CA VAL A 6 0.93 -11.09 -16.31
C VAL A 6 -0.22 -10.98 -17.30
N THR A 7 -1.25 -11.80 -17.10
CA THR A 7 -2.46 -11.73 -17.91
C THR A 7 -3.14 -10.38 -17.72
N GLN A 8 -4.00 -9.95 -18.65
CA GLN A 8 -4.74 -8.68 -18.49
C GLN A 8 -5.55 -8.64 -17.19
N PHE A 9 -6.06 -9.79 -16.75
CA PHE A 9 -6.79 -9.94 -15.50
C PHE A 9 -5.88 -9.76 -14.27
N GLU A 10 -4.73 -10.42 -14.24
CA GLU A 10 -3.75 -10.24 -13.16
C GLU A 10 -3.19 -8.81 -13.12
N LEU A 11 -3.04 -8.16 -14.27
CA LEU A 11 -2.63 -6.76 -14.35
C LEU A 11 -3.68 -5.84 -13.73
N GLN A 12 -4.96 -6.08 -14.02
CA GLN A 12 -6.05 -5.31 -13.43
C GLN A 12 -6.12 -5.51 -11.91
N HIS A 13 -6.04 -6.75 -11.44
CA HIS A 13 -5.96 -7.05 -10.01
C HIS A 13 -4.76 -6.38 -9.34
N LEU A 14 -3.59 -6.42 -9.98
CA LEU A 14 -2.39 -5.80 -9.43
C LEU A 14 -2.55 -4.28 -9.29
N ARG A 15 -3.17 -3.61 -10.27
CA ARG A 15 -3.51 -2.19 -10.20
C ARG A 15 -4.49 -1.87 -9.08
N GLU A 16 -5.52 -2.70 -8.90
CA GLU A 16 -6.49 -2.55 -7.82
C GLU A 16 -5.82 -2.68 -6.44
N LEU A 17 -4.95 -3.68 -6.27
CA LEU A 17 -4.18 -3.88 -5.04
C LEU A 17 -3.25 -2.69 -4.76
N ILE A 18 -2.54 -2.19 -5.77
CA ILE A 18 -1.70 -0.97 -5.63
C ILE A 18 -2.56 0.20 -5.16
N GLY A 19 -3.71 0.42 -5.79
CA GLY A 19 -4.64 1.49 -5.42
C GLY A 19 -5.17 1.34 -4.00
N ALA A 20 -5.51 0.12 -3.58
CA ALA A 20 -5.99 -0.18 -2.23
C ALA A 20 -4.92 0.12 -1.17
N GLU A 21 -3.66 -0.32 -1.38
CA GLU A 21 -2.56 -0.05 -0.47
C GLU A 21 -2.23 1.46 -0.39
N GLN A 22 -2.23 2.18 -1.51
CA GLN A 22 -2.04 3.63 -1.51
C GLN A 22 -3.16 4.36 -0.74
N LEU A 23 -4.41 3.93 -0.92
CA LEU A 23 -5.54 4.49 -0.18
C LEU A 23 -5.44 4.20 1.32
N ALA A 24 -5.04 2.98 1.69
CA ALA A 24 -4.82 2.58 3.08
C ALA A 24 -3.71 3.43 3.73
N ALA A 25 -2.58 3.60 3.04
CA ALA A 25 -1.49 4.45 3.51
C ALA A 25 -1.93 5.90 3.74
N LYS A 26 -2.66 6.48 2.78
CA LYS A 26 -3.17 7.86 2.88
C LYS A 26 -4.14 8.02 4.05
N LYS A 27 -5.10 7.10 4.22
CA LYS A 27 -6.03 7.12 5.35
C LYS A 27 -5.31 6.98 6.69
N ALA A 28 -4.37 6.05 6.79
CA ALA A 28 -3.59 5.83 8.00
C ALA A 28 -2.78 7.09 8.37
N GLN A 29 -2.15 7.77 7.40
CA GLN A 29 -1.49 9.06 7.64
C GLN A 29 -2.46 10.14 8.11
N GLN A 30 -3.62 10.27 7.46
CA GLN A 30 -4.64 11.24 7.87
C GLN A 30 -5.12 11.00 9.30
N TYR A 31 -5.38 9.73 9.66
CA TYR A 31 -5.77 9.37 11.02
C TYR A 31 -4.64 9.58 12.03
N ALA A 32 -3.39 9.29 11.66
CA ALA A 32 -2.24 9.56 12.54
C ALA A 32 -2.08 11.06 12.86
N GLN A 33 -2.40 11.94 11.91
CA GLN A 33 -2.36 13.38 12.13
C GLN A 33 -3.47 13.87 13.10
N GLN A 34 -4.61 13.19 13.12
CA GLN A 34 -5.74 13.51 13.98
C GLN A 34 -5.71 12.76 15.32
N ALA A 35 -4.88 11.73 15.45
CA ALA A 35 -4.75 10.94 16.66
C ALA A 35 -4.07 11.75 17.78
N THR A 36 -4.76 11.84 18.92
CA THR A 36 -4.23 12.44 20.16
C THR A 36 -3.48 11.42 21.02
N ASN A 37 -3.84 10.14 20.92
CA ASN A 37 -3.14 9.06 21.60
C ASN A 37 -1.81 8.76 20.89
N PRO A 38 -0.65 8.84 21.58
CA PRO A 38 0.67 8.67 20.97
C PRO A 38 0.89 7.24 20.44
N GLN A 39 0.46 6.22 21.16
CA GLN A 39 0.61 4.82 20.72
C GLN A 39 -0.22 4.51 19.47
N LEU A 40 -1.44 5.07 19.39
CA LEU A 40 -2.28 4.96 18.20
C LEU A 40 -1.65 5.70 17.01
N LYS A 41 -1.07 6.88 17.25
CA LYS A 41 -0.36 7.65 16.24
C LYS A 41 0.83 6.89 15.66
N ASP A 42 1.67 6.32 16.53
CA ASP A 42 2.81 5.48 16.10
C ASP A 42 2.35 4.27 15.29
N MET A 43 1.31 3.57 15.75
CA MET A 43 0.76 2.42 15.04
C MET A 43 0.24 2.82 13.64
N LEU A 44 -0.49 3.92 13.52
CA LEU A 44 -1.00 4.41 12.25
C LEU A 44 0.12 4.88 11.31
N GLN A 45 1.18 5.49 11.83
CA GLN A 45 2.37 5.83 11.05
C GLN A 45 3.09 4.57 10.52
N GLN A 46 3.21 3.53 11.34
CA GLN A 46 3.76 2.25 10.91
C GLN A 46 2.91 1.58 9.83
N ILE A 47 1.58 1.60 9.97
CA ILE A 47 0.66 1.09 8.94
C ILE A 47 0.85 1.86 7.63
N ALA A 48 0.91 3.20 7.69
CA ALA A 48 1.14 4.02 6.52
C ALA A 48 2.45 3.67 5.79
N ALA A 49 3.54 3.49 6.54
CA ALA A 49 4.84 3.11 5.99
C ALA A 49 4.80 1.73 5.33
N ARG A 50 4.18 0.73 5.99
CA ARG A 50 4.06 -0.63 5.47
C ARG A 50 3.21 -0.69 4.19
N SER A 51 2.05 -0.04 4.16
CA SER A 51 1.21 0.01 2.96
C SER A 51 1.88 0.74 1.81
N THR A 52 2.67 1.78 2.09
CA THR A 52 3.47 2.45 1.05
C THR A 52 4.53 1.51 0.47
N GLN A 53 5.23 0.75 1.33
CA GLN A 53 6.23 -0.21 0.89
C GLN A 53 5.60 -1.38 0.10
N ALA A 54 4.44 -1.88 0.54
CA ALA A 54 3.68 -2.90 -0.17
C ALA A 54 3.27 -2.41 -1.57
N ALA A 55 2.73 -1.19 -1.68
CA ALA A 55 2.40 -0.59 -2.97
C ALA A 55 3.62 -0.47 -3.90
N GLN A 56 4.80 -0.09 -3.37
CA GLN A 56 6.04 -0.01 -4.15
C GLN A 56 6.51 -1.39 -4.64
N GLN A 57 6.42 -2.42 -3.80
CA GLN A 57 6.72 -3.80 -4.21
C GLN A 57 5.76 -4.27 -5.31
N LEU A 58 4.47 -3.95 -5.17
CA LEU A 58 3.45 -4.29 -6.17
C LEU A 58 3.71 -3.59 -7.52
N VAL A 59 4.12 -2.32 -7.49
CA VAL A 59 4.57 -1.60 -8.70
C VAL A 59 5.81 -2.26 -9.33
N GLY A 60 6.68 -2.88 -8.53
CA GLY A 60 7.82 -3.64 -9.03
C GLY A 60 7.45 -4.84 -9.89
N PHE A 61 6.28 -5.46 -9.67
CA PHE A 61 5.77 -6.53 -10.54
C PHE A 61 5.19 -6.04 -11.87
N LEU A 62 5.06 -4.72 -12.06
CA LEU A 62 4.62 -4.10 -13.33
C LEU A 62 5.79 -3.78 -14.27
N GLN A 63 7.04 -3.92 -13.83
CA GLN A 63 8.26 -3.55 -14.58
C GLN A 63 8.91 -4.74 -15.27
#